data_AF-A0A0C9R4T3-F1
#
_entry.id   AF-A0A0C9R4T3-F1
#
_cell.length_a   1.000
_cell.length_b   1.000
_cell.length_c   1.000
_cell.angle_alpha   90.00
_cell.angle_beta   90.00
_cell.angle_gamma   90.00
#
_symmetry.space_group_name_H-M   'P 1'
#
loop_
_entity.id
_entity.type
_entity.pdbx_description
1 polymer ?
#
loop_
_entity_poly.entity_id
_entity_poly.type
_entity_poly.pdbx_seq_one_letter_code
_entity_poly.pdbx_strand_id
1 'polypeptide(L)'
;NYDLVRTGGTEEDNLANAKYAISMARKIGARVYALPEDITEVKPKMVMTVFACMMALDYIPNMDSVPNQNQEPIAIVNDVTINNANSHNNTNSNNINNTNSN
;
A
#
# COMPACT_ATOMS: atom_id res chain seq x y z
N ASN A 1 -16.61 -8.81 16.86
CA ASN A 1 -17.83 -9.64 16.74
C ASN A 1 -17.78 -10.34 15.40
N TYR A 2 -17.22 -11.55 15.35
CA TYR A 2 -17.10 -12.33 14.13
C TYR A 2 -18.41 -13.06 13.77
N ASP A 3 -19.35 -13.15 14.71
CA ASP A 3 -20.67 -13.77 14.52
C ASP A 3 -21.53 -13.02 13.49
N LEU A 4 -21.17 -11.78 13.16
CA LEU A 4 -21.81 -10.97 12.13
C LEU A 4 -21.26 -11.22 10.72
N VAL A 5 -20.14 -11.95 10.61
CA VAL A 5 -19.53 -12.31 9.32
C VAL A 5 -20.03 -13.70 8.92
N ARG A 6 -20.77 -13.76 7.82
CA ARG A 6 -21.34 -15.01 7.31
C ARG A 6 -20.31 -15.76 6.48
N THR A 7 -20.39 -17.09 6.49
CA THR A 7 -19.58 -17.94 5.61
C THR A 7 -19.97 -17.65 4.17
N GLY A 8 -19.05 -17.07 3.40
CA GLY A 8 -19.32 -16.62 2.03
C GLY A 8 -19.75 -17.76 1.10
N GLY A 9 -20.39 -17.41 -0.01
CA GLY A 9 -20.81 -18.39 -1.03
C GLY A 9 -22.15 -18.07 -1.67
N THR A 10 -23.05 -17.39 -0.95
CA THR A 10 -24.28 -16.83 -1.53
C THR A 10 -24.10 -15.34 -1.80
N GLU A 11 -24.82 -14.81 -2.80
CA GLU A 11 -24.78 -13.39 -3.14
C GLU A 11 -25.29 -12.51 -1.99
N GLU A 12 -26.34 -12.96 -1.29
CA GLU A 12 -26.90 -12.27 -0.13
C GLU A 12 -25.91 -12.19 1.04
N ASP A 13 -25.19 -13.28 1.34
CA ASP A 13 -24.20 -13.30 2.41
C ASP A 13 -22.99 -12.43 2.09
N ASN A 14 -22.52 -12.46 0.84
CA ASN A 14 -21.45 -11.58 0.37
C ASN A 14 -21.85 -10.11 0.49
N LEU A 15 -23.10 -9.77 0.12
CA LEU A 15 -23.62 -8.42 0.23
C LEU A 15 -23.79 -7.97 1.68
N ALA A 16 -24.27 -8.86 2.56
CA ALA A 16 -24.39 -8.59 3.99
C ALA A 16 -23.01 -8.34 4.62
N ASN A 17 -22.01 -9.16 4.27
CA ASN A 17 -20.62 -8.98 4.70
C ASN A 17 -20.03 -7.66 4.19
N ALA A 18 -20.27 -7.29 2.92
CA ALA A 18 -19.81 -6.03 2.35
C ALA A 18 -20.44 -4.80 3.05
N LYS A 19 -21.75 -4.85 3.32
CA LYS A 19 -22.47 -3.81 4.09
C LYS A 19 -21.87 -3.63 5.47
N TYR A 20 -21.60 -4.74 6.16
CA TYR A 20 -20.98 -4.71 7.47
C TYR A 20 -19.56 -4.12 7.41
N ALA A 21 -18.73 -4.55 6.47
CA ALA A 21 -17.37 -4.06 6.29
C ALA A 21 -17.32 -2.54 6.05
N ILE A 22 -18.15 -2.01 5.14
CA ILE A 22 -18.22 -0.57 4.85
C ILE A 22 -18.70 0.21 6.08
N SER A 23 -19.70 -0.32 6.78
CA SER A 23 -20.22 0.32 7.99
C SER A 23 -19.15 0.43 9.07
N MET A 24 -18.36 -0.63 9.25
CA MET A 24 -17.25 -0.64 10.20
C MET A 24 -16.11 0.28 9.78
N ALA A 25 -15.75 0.31 8.49
CA ALA A 25 -14.73 1.23 7.96
C ALA A 25 -15.12 2.71 8.20
N ARG A 26 -16.38 3.07 7.96
CA ARG A 26 -16.87 4.43 8.24
C ARG A 26 -16.92 4.73 9.74
N LYS A 27 -17.28 3.75 10.56
CA LYS A 27 -17.30 3.87 12.03
C LYS A 27 -15.92 4.22 12.60
N ILE A 28 -14.84 3.72 12.00
CA ILE A 28 -13.45 4.03 12.39
C ILE A 28 -12.90 5.31 11.71
N GLY A 29 -13.73 6.03 10.94
CA GLY A 29 -13.37 7.31 10.33
C GLY A 29 -12.92 7.25 8.87
N ALA A 30 -12.94 6.09 8.21
CA ALA A 30 -12.51 5.98 6.81
C ALA A 30 -13.51 6.68 5.88
N ARG A 31 -13.01 7.51 4.96
CA ARG A 31 -13.82 8.20 3.94
C ARG A 31 -14.12 7.29 2.74
N VAL A 32 -14.84 6.20 2.99
CA VAL A 32 -15.18 5.21 1.96
C VAL A 32 -16.44 5.61 1.19
N TYR A 33 -16.31 5.79 -0.13
CA TYR A 33 -17.43 6.11 -1.05
C TYR A 33 -17.95 4.90 -1.84
N ALA A 34 -17.32 3.73 -1.69
CA ALA A 34 -17.79 2.49 -2.30
C ALA A 34 -19.19 2.09 -1.81
N LEU A 35 -19.97 1.53 -2.72
CA LEU A 35 -21.19 0.80 -2.39
C LEU A 35 -20.86 -0.65 -2.02
N PRO A 36 -21.66 -1.31 -1.18
CA PRO A 36 -21.49 -2.74 -0.89
C PRO A 36 -21.42 -3.60 -2.14
N GLU A 37 -22.23 -3.25 -3.15
CA GLU A 37 -22.29 -3.92 -4.44
C GLU A 37 -20.97 -3.82 -5.22
N ASP A 38 -20.25 -2.69 -5.09
CA ASP A 38 -18.94 -2.51 -5.72
C ASP A 38 -17.88 -3.46 -5.13
N ILE A 39 -18.03 -3.86 -3.87
CA ILE A 39 -17.15 -4.81 -3.19
C ILE A 39 -17.49 -6.25 -3.58
N THR A 40 -18.78 -6.60 -3.61
CA THR A 40 -19.22 -7.94 -4.01
C THR A 40 -18.94 -8.24 -5.48
N GLU A 41 -19.04 -7.24 -6.35
CA GLU A 41 -18.68 -7.33 -7.78
C GLU A 41 -17.17 -7.12 -8.04
N VAL A 42 -16.39 -6.85 -6.99
CA VAL A 42 -14.93 -6.68 -7.05
C VAL A 42 -14.49 -5.59 -8.04
N LYS A 43 -15.11 -4.41 -7.99
CA LYS A 43 -14.73 -3.27 -8.84
C LYS A 43 -13.35 -2.74 -8.43
N PRO A 44 -12.29 -2.90 -9.26
CA PRO A 44 -10.92 -2.69 -8.81
C PRO A 44 -10.64 -1.27 -8.31
N LYS A 45 -11.20 -0.25 -8.98
CA LYS A 45 -11.04 1.16 -8.58
C LYS A 45 -11.66 1.44 -7.20
N MET A 46 -12.85 0.89 -6.94
CA MET A 46 -13.55 1.10 -5.66
C MET A 46 -12.81 0.38 -4.54
N VAL A 47 -12.45 -0.88 -4.76
CA VAL A 47 -11.71 -1.70 -3.78
C VAL A 47 -10.36 -1.06 -3.44
N MET A 48 -9.61 -0.56 -4.43
CA MET A 48 -8.34 0.15 -4.21
C MET A 48 -8.51 1.35 -3.27
N THR A 49 -9.53 2.18 -3.51
CA THR A 49 -9.75 3.36 -2.66
C THR A 49 -10.12 2.99 -1.23
N VAL A 50 -10.83 1.89 -1.00
CA VAL A 50 -11.14 1.40 0.35
C VAL A 50 -9.85 1.09 1.12
N PHE A 51 -8.93 0.32 0.52
CA PHE A 51 -7.65 0.01 1.15
C PHE A 51 -6.80 1.25 1.40
N ALA A 52 -6.71 2.16 0.43
CA ALA A 52 -5.98 3.42 0.60
C ALA A 52 -6.53 4.24 1.77
N CYS A 53 -7.86 4.35 1.88
CA CYS A 53 -8.50 5.03 3.00
C CYS A 53 -8.20 4.35 4.35
N MET A 54 -8.15 3.02 4.40
CA MET A 54 -7.81 2.31 5.64
C MET A 54 -6.35 2.49 6.04
N MET A 55 -5.42 2.44 5.09
CA MET A 55 -3.99 2.69 5.35
C MET A 55 -3.76 4.11 5.86
N ALA A 56 -4.44 5.10 5.27
CA ALA A 56 -4.33 6.50 5.68
C ALA A 56 -4.82 6.77 7.11
N LEU A 57 -5.70 5.92 7.67
CA LEU A 57 -6.16 6.07 9.05
C LEU A 57 -5.09 5.71 10.09
N ASP A 58 -4.25 4.72 9.80
CA ASP A 58 -3.23 4.22 10.74
C ASP A 58 -1.84 4.80 10.44
N TYR A 59 -1.70 5.54 9.33
CA TYR A 59 -0.42 6.10 8.93
C TYR A 59 -0.08 7.35 9.76
N ILE A 60 0.80 7.18 10.75
CA ILE A 60 1.54 8.26 11.40
C ILE A 60 2.87 8.42 10.65
N PRO A 61 3.00 9.37 9.70
CA PRO A 61 4.32 9.68 9.17
C PRO A 61 5.16 10.31 10.28
N ASN A 62 6.36 9.77 10.54
CA ASN A 62 7.44 10.55 11.15
C ASN A 62 7.79 11.69 10.18
N MET A 63 7.04 12.80 10.26
CA MET A 63 7.23 14.02 9.45
C MET A 63 8.39 14.90 9.94
N ASP A 64 9.25 14.38 10.84
CA ASP A 64 10.37 15.14 11.41
C ASP A 64 11.72 14.85 10.74
N SER A 65 11.80 13.96 9.74
CA SER A 65 12.99 13.95 8.87
C SER A 65 12.79 14.98 7.76
N VAL A 66 13.18 16.22 8.07
CA VAL A 66 13.43 17.28 7.09
C VAL A 66 14.12 16.65 5.87
N PRO A 67 13.55 16.71 4.65
CA PRO A 67 14.28 16.27 3.47
C PRO A 67 15.54 17.12 3.38
N ASN A 68 16.70 16.47 3.41
CA ASN A 68 17.98 17.10 3.15
C ASN A 68 17.87 17.84 1.81
N GLN A 69 18.15 19.15 1.79
CA GLN A 69 17.96 20.08 0.67
C GLN A 69 18.88 19.82 -0.54
N ASN A 70 19.19 18.56 -0.87
CA ASN A 70 20.08 18.18 -1.97
C ASN A 70 19.40 17.27 -3.01
N GLN A 71 18.07 17.29 -3.12
CA GLN A 71 17.40 16.70 -4.26
C GLN A 71 16.43 17.71 -4.86
N GLU A 72 16.91 18.36 -5.92
CA GLU A 72 16.13 19.26 -6.78
C GLU A 72 14.82 18.57 -7.19
N PRO A 73 13.69 19.29 -7.22
CA PRO A 73 12.43 18.72 -7.65
C PRO A 73 12.59 18.19 -9.08
N ILE A 74 12.12 16.96 -9.32
CA ILE A 74 11.99 16.44 -10.69
C ILE A 74 10.96 17.29 -11.42
N ALA A 75 11.41 18.38 -12.05
CA ALA A 75 10.69 18.98 -13.14
C ALA A 75 10.46 17.87 -14.16
N ILE A 76 9.21 17.67 -14.53
CA ILE A 76 8.82 16.89 -15.71
C ILE A 76 9.43 17.63 -16.91
N VAL A 77 10.69 17.34 -17.21
CA VAL A 77 11.38 17.83 -18.39
C VAL A 77 11.03 16.89 -19.53
N ASN A 78 10.03 17.30 -20.29
CA ASN A 78 9.91 16.89 -21.69
C ASN A 78 11.14 17.45 -22.41
N ASP A 79 12.24 16.69 -22.51
CA ASP A 79 13.11 16.73 -23.69
C ASP A 79 14.17 15.62 -23.69
N VAL A 80 14.38 15.08 -24.88
CA VAL A 80 15.27 13.97 -25.24
C VAL A 80 16.72 14.28 -24.87
N THR A 81 17.38 13.42 -24.08
CA THR A 81 18.82 13.15 -24.18
C THR A 81 19.14 11.74 -23.64
N ILE A 82 19.43 10.83 -24.56
CA ILE A 82 20.15 9.56 -24.32
C ILE A 82 21.59 9.91 -23.92
N ASN A 83 22.17 9.24 -22.90
CA ASN A 83 23.54 8.67 -22.94
C ASN A 83 24.01 8.08 -21.59
N ASN A 84 24.07 6.75 -21.57
CA ASN A 84 25.23 5.93 -21.20
C ASN A 84 26.14 6.35 -20.02
N ALA A 85 26.01 5.65 -18.90
CA ALA A 85 27.16 5.26 -18.06
C ALA A 85 26.83 3.99 -17.26
N ASN A 86 27.24 2.84 -17.81
CA ASN A 86 27.45 1.62 -17.02
C ASN A 86 28.54 1.90 -15.97
N SER A 87 28.23 1.75 -14.67
CA SER A 87 29.25 1.46 -13.66
C SER A 87 28.66 0.77 -12.44
N HIS A 88 28.91 -0.55 -12.38
CA HIS A 88 29.05 -1.40 -11.20
C HIS A 88 27.85 -1.69 -10.29
N ASN A 89 27.05 -2.69 -10.70
CA ASN A 89 26.43 -3.64 -9.76
C ASN A 89 27.30 -4.91 -9.70
N ASN A 90 27.85 -5.22 -8.53
CA ASN A 90 28.13 -6.62 -8.18
C ASN A 90 28.03 -6.83 -6.66
N THR A 91 26.90 -7.38 -6.24
CA THR A 91 26.75 -8.14 -5.01
C THR A 91 27.34 -9.53 -5.20
N ASN A 92 28.29 -9.97 -4.38
CA ASN A 92 28.18 -11.33 -3.85
C ASN A 92 28.96 -11.54 -2.54
N SER A 93 28.22 -12.02 -1.56
CA SER A 93 28.69 -12.58 -0.29
C SER A 93 29.67 -13.74 -0.52
N ASN A 94 30.72 -13.81 0.29
CA ASN A 94 31.28 -15.10 0.75
C ASN A 94 31.98 -14.91 2.10
N ASN A 95 31.25 -15.28 3.13
CA ASN A 95 31.68 -15.62 4.47
C ASN A 95 32.69 -16.78 4.44
N ILE A 96 33.94 -16.56 4.89
CA ILE A 96 34.76 -17.62 5.52
C ILE A 96 35.56 -16.98 6.67
N ASN A 97 35.12 -17.28 7.89
CA ASN A 97 35.88 -17.12 9.11
C ASN A 97 37.19 -17.94 9.06
N ASN A 98 38.35 -17.36 9.40
CA ASN A 98 39.40 -18.13 10.09
C ASN A 98 40.41 -17.25 10.86
N THR A 99 40.23 -17.27 12.18
CA THR A 99 41.20 -17.30 13.29
C THR A 99 42.65 -16.77 13.14
N ASN A 100 43.00 -15.98 14.17
CA ASN A 100 44.23 -15.99 14.98
C ASN A 100 45.60 -15.60 14.40
N SER A 101 46.14 -14.57 15.06
CA SER A 101 47.45 -14.56 15.73
C SER A 101 48.69 -14.66 14.85
N ASN A 102 49.37 -13.52 14.66
CA ASN A 102 50.61 -13.18 15.39
C ASN A 102 51.01 -11.73 15.12
#